data_AF-A0A8T4K2I0-F1
#
_entry.id   AF-A0A8T4K2I0-F1
#
_cell.length_a   1.000
_cell.length_b   1.000
_cell.length_c   1.000
_cell.angle_alpha   90.00
_cell.angle_beta   90.00
_cell.angle_gamma   90.00
#
_symmetry.space_group_name_H-M   'P 1'
#
loop_
_entity.id
_entity.type
_entity.pdbx_description
1 polymer ?
#
loop_
_entity_poly.entity_id
_entity_poly.type
_entity_poly.pdbx_seq_one_letter_code
_entity_poly.pdbx_strand_id
1 'polypeptide(L)'
;MDQEKVFLPKVSGIKEEVFQQLICLAKEYQIERMILFGSRARGDFYTVSDIDLAVSGGDFNRFALDAEECIDTLLKFDIINLNAPMEEELLESINKDGIIIYEKI
;
A
#
# COMPACT_ATOMS: atom_id res chain seq x y z
N MET A 1 -4.16 22.45 -7.96
CA MET A 1 -5.11 21.56 -7.26
C MET A 1 -4.70 20.19 -7.72
N ASP A 2 -3.76 19.58 -6.99
CA ASP A 2 -3.18 18.30 -7.36
C ASP A 2 -4.33 17.29 -7.47
N GLN A 3 -4.43 16.62 -8.62
CA GLN A 3 -5.48 15.63 -8.81
C GLN A 3 -5.01 14.34 -8.14
N GLU A 4 -5.93 13.59 -7.54
CA GLU A 4 -5.58 12.33 -6.88
C GLU A 4 -6.51 11.24 -7.36
N LYS A 5 -5.96 10.04 -7.52
CA LYS A 5 -6.72 8.83 -7.82
C LYS A 5 -6.66 7.89 -6.62
N VAL A 6 -7.83 7.60 -6.06
CA VAL A 6 -8.00 6.63 -4.98
C VAL A 6 -8.89 5.50 -5.46
N PHE A 7 -8.47 4.26 -5.22
CA PHE A 7 -9.27 3.07 -5.54
C PHE A 7 -9.18 2.05 -4.41
N LEU A 8 -10.33 1.72 -3.81
CA LEU A 8 -10.39 0.80 -2.67
C LEU A 8 -10.86 -0.59 -3.13
N PRO A 9 -10.00 -1.63 -3.06
CA PRO A 9 -10.38 -2.97 -3.50
C PRO A 9 -11.37 -3.61 -2.53
N LYS A 10 -12.57 -3.94 -3.05
CA LYS A 10 -13.67 -4.55 -2.27
C LYS A 10 -13.36 -5.96 -1.75
N VAL A 11 -12.43 -6.66 -2.38
CA VAL A 11 -12.13 -8.09 -2.13
C VAL A 11 -10.84 -8.28 -1.32
N SER A 12 -10.30 -7.22 -0.71
CA SER A 12 -9.02 -7.29 0.03
C SER A 12 -9.13 -7.82 1.46
N GLY A 13 -10.34 -7.85 2.02
CA GLY A 13 -10.56 -8.14 3.45
C GLY A 13 -9.95 -7.11 4.39
N ILE A 14 -9.53 -5.95 3.88
CA ILE A 14 -9.05 -4.81 4.64
C ILE A 14 -10.23 -3.85 4.86
N LYS A 15 -10.35 -3.33 6.08
CA LYS A 15 -11.38 -2.36 6.44
C LYS A 15 -11.16 -1.03 5.70
N GLU A 16 -12.25 -0.34 5.36
CA GLU A 16 -12.15 0.93 4.65
C GLU A 16 -11.39 1.99 5.47
N GLU A 17 -11.53 1.97 6.79
CA GLU A 17 -10.84 2.88 7.70
C GLU A 17 -9.32 2.72 7.63
N VAL A 18 -8.82 1.49 7.43
CA VAL A 18 -7.38 1.23 7.27
C VAL A 18 -6.86 1.87 5.98
N PHE A 19 -7.62 1.76 4.87
CA PHE A 19 -7.25 2.44 3.63
C PHE A 19 -7.27 3.96 3.78
N GLN A 20 -8.26 4.51 4.47
CA GLN A 20 -8.34 5.95 4.72
C GLN A 20 -7.14 6.44 5.54
N GLN A 21 -6.73 5.70 6.57
CA GLN A 21 -5.53 6.00 7.37
C GLN A 21 -4.26 5.93 6.51
N LEU A 22 -4.08 4.87 5.70
CA LEU A 22 -2.97 4.76 4.75
C LEU A 22 -2.90 5.96 3.79
N ILE A 23 -4.04 6.39 3.25
CA ILE A 23 -4.10 7.53 2.33
C ILE A 23 -3.77 8.84 3.05
N CYS A 24 -4.19 9.02 4.31
CA CYS A 24 -3.81 10.18 5.12
C CYS A 24 -2.29 10.24 5.33
N LEU A 25 -1.68 9.11 5.72
CA LEU A 25 -0.22 9.02 5.87
C LEU A 25 0.50 9.24 4.54
N ALA A 26 -0.03 8.71 3.44
CA ALA A 26 0.53 8.91 2.10
C ALA A 26 0.64 10.41 1.76
N LYS A 27 -0.42 11.17 2.06
CA LYS A 27 -0.46 12.61 1.82
C LYS A 27 0.50 13.37 2.73
N GLU A 28 0.52 13.03 4.02
CA GLU A 28 1.40 13.65 5.01
C GLU A 28 2.87 13.47 4.64
N TYR A 29 3.24 12.26 4.23
CA TYR A 29 4.61 11.91 3.86
C TYR A 29 4.93 12.12 2.38
N GLN A 30 4.03 12.75 1.63
CA GLN A 30 4.21 13.06 0.20
C GLN A 30 4.53 11.84 -0.66
N ILE A 31 4.00 10.67 -0.31
CA ILE A 31 4.00 9.48 -1.16
C ILE A 31 3.31 9.84 -2.47
N GLU A 32 3.85 9.41 -3.59
CA GLU A 32 3.31 9.71 -4.93
C GLU A 32 2.42 8.59 -5.43
N ARG A 33 2.75 7.34 -5.10
CA ARG A 33 2.01 6.16 -5.52
C ARG A 33 2.08 5.08 -4.46
N MET A 34 0.95 4.40 -4.25
CA MET A 34 0.80 3.28 -3.34
C MET A 34 0.00 2.17 -4.02
N ILE A 35 0.54 0.96 -4.00
CA ILE A 35 0.00 -0.22 -4.64
C ILE A 35 -0.19 -1.30 -3.58
N LEU A 36 -1.40 -1.84 -3.45
CA LEU A 36 -1.64 -3.09 -2.73
C LEU A 36 -1.28 -4.24 -3.66
N PHE A 37 -0.43 -5.16 -3.24
CA PHE A 37 -0.13 -6.37 -4.00
C PHE A 37 -0.33 -7.62 -3.14
N GLY A 38 0.17 -8.76 -3.60
CA GLY A 38 0.13 -10.00 -2.83
C GLY A 38 -1.29 -10.57 -2.67
N SER A 39 -1.47 -11.33 -1.58
CA SER A 39 -2.66 -12.18 -1.43
C SER A 39 -3.97 -11.40 -1.31
N ARG A 40 -3.90 -10.21 -0.71
CA ARG A 40 -5.06 -9.32 -0.54
C ARG A 40 -5.44 -8.61 -1.82
N ALA A 41 -4.48 -8.29 -2.69
CA ALA A 41 -4.78 -7.77 -4.02
C ALA A 41 -5.45 -8.84 -4.91
N ARG A 42 -4.95 -10.08 -4.87
CA ARG A 42 -5.53 -11.21 -5.62
C ARG A 42 -6.87 -11.71 -5.07
N GLY A 43 -7.14 -11.50 -3.79
CA GLY A 43 -8.34 -12.00 -3.11
C GLY A 43 -8.22 -13.44 -2.60
N ASP A 44 -7.01 -14.01 -2.56
CA ASP A 44 -6.71 -15.36 -2.07
C ASP A 44 -6.09 -15.36 -0.64
N PHE A 45 -6.32 -14.28 0.11
CA PHE A 45 -5.79 -14.06 1.46
C PHE A 45 -6.49 -14.94 2.53
N TYR A 46 -5.73 -15.27 3.57
CA TYR A 46 -6.28 -15.76 4.84
C TYR A 46 -6.57 -14.59 5.78
N THR A 47 -7.40 -14.81 6.80
CA THR A 47 -7.83 -13.74 7.73
C THR A 47 -6.64 -13.01 8.39
N VAL A 48 -5.54 -13.73 8.63
CA VAL A 48 -4.31 -13.24 9.26
C VAL A 48 -3.19 -12.89 8.28
N SER A 49 -3.46 -12.91 6.97
CA SER A 49 -2.47 -12.51 5.95
C SER A 49 -2.04 -11.06 6.15
N ASP A 50 -0.76 -10.81 5.92
CA ASP A 50 -0.18 -9.47 5.99
C ASP A 50 -0.75 -8.56 4.86
N ILE A 51 -0.52 -7.26 4.99
CA ILE A 51 -0.89 -6.25 4.00
C ILE A 51 0.37 -5.86 3.23
N ASP A 52 0.51 -6.37 2.01
CA ASP A 52 1.65 -6.11 1.14
C ASP A 52 1.46 -4.79 0.37
N LEU A 53 2.30 -3.80 0.64
CA LEU A 53 2.24 -2.45 0.04
C LEU A 53 3.53 -2.09 -0.69
N ALA A 54 3.42 -1.63 -1.92
CA ALA A 54 4.52 -1.05 -2.67
C ALA A 54 4.30 0.45 -2.84
N VAL A 55 5.26 1.27 -2.41
CA VAL A 55 5.15 2.73 -2.40
C VAL A 55 6.32 3.41 -3.11
N SER A 56 6.06 4.54 -3.76
CA SER A 56 7.10 5.41 -4.34
C SER A 56 6.91 6.86 -3.95
N GLY A 57 8.01 7.61 -3.95
CA GLY A 57 8.03 9.04 -3.64
C GLY A 57 8.01 9.32 -2.13
N GLY A 58 8.10 10.60 -1.78
CA GLY A 58 7.96 11.06 -0.40
C GLY A 58 9.00 10.53 0.60
N ASP A 59 8.65 10.62 1.89
CA ASP A 59 9.43 10.08 3.00
C ASP A 59 8.98 8.64 3.32
N PHE A 60 9.51 7.68 2.55
CA PHE A 60 9.25 6.26 2.71
C PHE A 60 9.46 5.76 4.14
N ASN A 61 10.56 6.15 4.78
CA ASN A 61 10.96 5.60 6.07
C ASN A 61 9.96 5.99 7.16
N ARG A 62 9.53 7.25 7.18
CA ARG A 62 8.50 7.70 8.14
C ARG A 62 7.14 7.12 7.82
N PHE A 63 6.77 7.05 6.54
CA PHE A 63 5.52 6.41 6.13
C PHE A 63 5.45 4.96 6.61
N ALA A 64 6.51 4.17 6.40
CA ALA A 64 6.53 2.76 6.78
C ALA A 64 6.45 2.58 8.30
N LEU A 65 7.17 3.41 9.07
CA LEU A 65 7.14 3.39 10.53
C LEU A 65 5.73 3.72 11.06
N ASP A 66 5.14 4.81 10.60
CA ASP A 66 3.82 5.23 11.05
C ASP A 66 2.71 4.28 10.58
N ALA A 67 2.88 3.63 9.42
CA ALA A 67 1.95 2.61 8.98
C ALA A 67 1.91 1.42 9.97
N GLU A 68 3.05 1.00 10.51
CA GLU A 68 3.12 -0.03 11.54
C GLU A 68 2.66 0.45 12.92
N GLU A 69 2.99 1.68 13.32
CA GLU A 69 2.76 2.17 14.69
C GLU A 69 1.41 2.86 14.91
N CYS A 70 0.85 3.51 13.89
CA CYS A 70 -0.29 4.41 14.03
C CYS A 70 -1.60 3.89 13.42
N ILE A 71 -1.55 2.89 12.53
CA ILE A 71 -2.76 2.36 11.89
C ILE A 71 -3.48 1.40 12.84
N ASP A 72 -4.78 1.62 13.00
CA ASP A 72 -5.63 0.80 13.87
C ASP A 72 -6.02 -0.53 13.21
N THR A 73 -5.04 -1.45 13.14
CA THR A 73 -5.20 -2.80 12.61
C THR A 73 -4.35 -3.81 13.36
N LEU A 74 -4.83 -5.06 13.44
CA LEU A 74 -4.06 -6.19 13.98
C LEU A 74 -3.25 -6.91 12.90
N LEU A 75 -3.42 -6.52 11.64
CA LEU A 75 -2.69 -7.07 10.50
C LEU A 75 -1.31 -6.43 10.42
N LYS A 76 -0.30 -7.18 10.01
CA LYS A 76 1.02 -6.62 9.78
C LYS A 76 1.09 -6.02 8.39
N PHE A 77 2.08 -5.15 8.19
CA PHE A 77 2.40 -4.59 6.90
C PHE A 77 3.72 -5.17 6.39
N ASP A 78 3.79 -5.48 5.11
CA ASP A 78 5.04 -5.67 4.37
C ASP A 78 5.14 -4.53 3.36
N ILE A 79 5.98 -3.53 3.66
CA ILE A 79 6.05 -2.27 2.89
C ILE A 79 7.37 -2.20 2.15
N ILE A 80 7.31 -2.16 0.83
CA ILE A 80 8.47 -2.08 -0.05
C ILE A 80 8.57 -0.73 -0.76
N ASN A 81 9.81 -0.27 -0.94
CA ASN A 81 10.11 0.96 -1.64
C ASN A 81 10.33 0.70 -3.14
N LEU A 82 9.42 1.16 -3.99
CA LEU A 82 9.50 1.08 -5.44
C LEU A 82 10.67 1.89 -6.04
N ASN A 83 11.23 2.84 -5.30
CA ASN A 83 12.41 3.60 -5.73
C ASN A 83 13.72 2.87 -5.43
N ALA A 84 13.69 1.76 -4.68
CA ALA A 84 14.85 0.94 -4.37
C ALA A 84 14.98 -0.23 -5.37
N PRO A 85 16.21 -0.73 -5.63
CA PRO A 85 16.39 -1.95 -6.39
C PRO A 85 15.65 -3.13 -5.75
N MET A 86 14.97 -3.93 -6.56
CA MET A 86 14.24 -5.12 -6.11
C MET A 86 14.37 -6.26 -7.10
N GLU A 87 14.02 -7.46 -6.65
CA GLU A 87 14.03 -8.67 -7.46
C GLU A 87 13.00 -8.59 -8.58
N GLU A 88 13.36 -9.11 -9.76
CA GLU A 88 12.52 -9.06 -10.96
C GLU A 88 11.18 -9.78 -10.73
N GLU A 89 11.19 -10.93 -10.06
CA GLU A 89 9.98 -11.69 -9.73
C GLU A 89 9.00 -10.89 -8.84
N LEU A 90 9.53 -10.12 -7.88
CA LEU A 90 8.72 -9.26 -7.03
C LEU A 90 8.09 -8.12 -7.84
N LEU A 91 8.89 -7.48 -8.69
CA LEU A 91 8.41 -6.43 -9.58
C LEU A 91 7.33 -6.94 -10.55
N GLU A 92 7.50 -8.12 -11.12
CA GLU A 92 6.50 -8.78 -11.95
C GLU A 92 5.20 -9.05 -11.19
N SER A 93 5.28 -9.53 -9.94
CA SER A 93 4.09 -9.76 -9.11
C SER A 93 3.32 -8.47 -8.84
N ILE A 94 4.02 -7.38 -8.51
CA ILE A 94 3.40 -6.06 -8.30
C ILE A 94 2.75 -5.57 -9.59
N ASN A 95 3.40 -5.72 -10.74
CA ASN A 95 2.86 -5.28 -12.03
C ASN A 95 1.67 -6.11 -12.49
N LYS A 96 1.65 -7.40 -12.19
CA LYS A 96 0.62 -8.34 -12.63
C LYS A 96 -0.64 -8.24 -11.79
N ASP A 97 -0.49 -8.27 -10.47
CA ASP A 97 -1.60 -8.40 -9.53
C ASP A 97 -1.83 -7.14 -8.68
N GLY A 98 -0.95 -6.15 -8.77
CA GLY A 98 -1.01 -4.93 -7.97
C GLY A 98 -2.21 -4.04 -8.30
N ILE A 99 -2.83 -3.52 -7.24
CA ILE A 99 -3.94 -2.59 -7.30
C ILE A 99 -3.45 -1.23 -6.79
N ILE A 100 -3.44 -0.22 -7.65
CA ILE A 100 -3.12 1.16 -7.25
C ILE A 100 -4.23 1.64 -6.31
N ILE A 101 -3.87 1.92 -5.06
CA ILE A 101 -4.81 2.40 -4.03
C ILE A 101 -4.74 3.92 -3.85
N TYR A 102 -3.58 4.52 -4.12
CA TYR A 102 -3.38 5.96 -4.13
C TYR A 102 -2.36 6.35 -5.21
N GLU A 103 -2.65 7.41 -5.95
CA GLU A 103 -1.74 8.01 -6.91
C GLU A 103 -1.97 9.52 -6.99
N LYS A 104 -0.89 10.28 -6.86
CA LYS A 104 -0.85 11.73 -7.05
C LYS A 104 -0.66 12.03 -8.55
N ILE A 105 -1.51 12.87 -9.12
CA ILE A 105 -1.55 13.27 -10.55
C ILE A 105 -1.09 14.72 -10.72
#